data_AF-A0A372M629-F1
#
_entry.id   AF-A0A372M629-F1
#
_cell.length_a   1.000
_cell.length_b   1.000
_cell.length_c   1.000
_cell.angle_alpha   90.00
_cell.angle_beta   90.00
_cell.angle_gamma   90.00
#
_symmetry.space_group_name_H-M   'P 1'
#
loop_
_entity.id
_entity.type
_entity.pdbx_description
1 polymer ?
#
loop_
_entity_poly.entity_id
_entity_poly.type
_entity_poly.pdbx_seq_one_letter_code
_entity_poly.pdbx_strand_id
1 'polypeptide(L)' 'MTTKEQETIDPFTAMESLKAALVGVGIVLPSLAVDAASPTLKLVELGRVRADVAARLADVLRQGGHE' A
#
# COMPACT_ATOMS: atom_id res chain seq x y z
N MET A 1 22.41 2.38 -8.98
CA MET A 1 22.21 3.71 -8.37
C MET A 1 20.75 3.72 -7.94
N THR A 2 20.29 3.66 -6.69
CA THR A 2 20.84 3.81 -5.34
C THR A 2 19.96 2.96 -4.43
N THR A 3 20.48 1.90 -3.79
CA THR A 3 19.73 1.08 -2.80
C THR A 3 20.00 1.54 -1.37
N LYS A 4 20.47 2.77 -1.18
CA LYS A 4 20.86 3.33 0.12
C LYS A 4 19.85 4.27 0.77
N GLU A 5 18.72 4.56 0.13
CA GLU A 5 17.70 5.49 0.66
C GLU A 5 16.45 4.80 1.23
N GLN A 6 16.35 3.46 1.15
CA GLN A 6 15.19 2.72 1.66
C GLN A 6 15.22 2.50 3.19
N GLU A 7 16.19 3.09 3.90
CA GLU A 7 16.38 2.88 5.35
C GLU A 7 15.33 3.62 6.23
N THR A 8 14.57 4.59 5.70
CA THR A 8 13.86 5.56 6.56
C THR A 8 12.39 5.81 6.21
N ILE A 9 11.71 4.95 5.45
CA ILE A 9 10.26 5.10 5.33
C ILE A 9 9.61 4.50 6.58
N ASP A 10 8.98 5.36 7.37
CA ASP A 10 8.14 4.97 8.50
C ASP A 10 6.92 4.18 7.97
N PRO A 11 6.67 2.96 8.48
CA PRO A 11 5.60 2.11 7.96
C PRO A 11 4.21 2.73 8.13
N PHE A 12 4.00 3.55 9.17
CA PHE A 12 2.73 4.25 9.36
C PHE A 12 2.52 5.32 8.28
N THR A 13 3.56 6.10 7.97
CA THR A 13 3.56 7.09 6.89
C THR A 13 3.32 6.43 5.54
N ALA A 14 3.96 5.28 5.27
CA ALA A 14 3.72 4.51 4.05
C ALA A 14 2.27 4.02 3.97
N MET A 15 1.73 3.49 5.07
CA MET A 15 0.35 3.00 5.16
C MET A 15 -0.67 4.13 4.92
N GLU A 16 -0.51 5.29 5.56
CA GLU A 16 -1.42 6.44 5.37
C GLU A 16 -1.33 7.01 3.95
N SER A 17 -0.12 7.09 3.37
CA SER A 17 0.06 7.52 1.98
C SER A 17 -0.65 6.58 1.00
N LEU A 18 -0.48 5.27 1.18
CA LEU A 18 -1.16 4.26 0.38
C LEU A 18 -2.68 4.35 0.54
N LYS A 19 -3.17 4.50 1.78
CA LYS A 19 -4.59 4.68 2.08
C LYS A 19 -5.17 5.90 1.36
N ALA A 20 -4.48 7.04 1.40
CA ALA A 20 -4.90 8.25 0.72
C ALA A 20 -4.97 8.05 -0.81
N ALA A 21 -3.98 7.40 -1.41
CA ALA A 21 -3.97 7.10 -2.85
C ALA A 21 -5.13 6.18 -3.25
N LEU A 22 -5.39 5.12 -2.47
CA LEU A 22 -6.51 4.21 -2.69
C LEU A 22 -7.85 4.93 -2.59
N VAL A 23 -8.03 5.78 -1.58
CA VAL A 23 -9.25 6.59 -1.43
C VAL A 23 -9.41 7.56 -2.60
N GLY A 24 -8.32 8.16 -3.09
CA GLY A 24 -8.32 9.04 -4.25
C GLY A 24 -8.84 8.38 -5.53
N VAL A 25 -8.65 7.07 -5.66
CA VAL A 25 -9.21 6.28 -6.75
C VAL A 25 -10.54 5.61 -6.38
N GLY A 26 -11.08 5.79 -5.18
CA GLY A 26 -12.36 5.21 -4.73
C GLY A 26 -12.26 3.77 -4.21
N ILE A 27 -11.07 3.31 -3.81
CA ILE A 27 -10.83 2.03 -3.15
C ILE A 27 -10.66 2.26 -1.65
N VAL A 28 -11.38 1.49 -0.83
CA VAL A 28 -11.22 1.49 0.63
C VAL A 28 -10.82 0.10 1.09
N LEU A 29 -9.71 0.02 1.81
CA LEU A 29 -9.21 -1.22 2.42
C LEU A 29 -9.27 -1.12 3.95
N PRO A 30 -10.34 -1.63 4.60
CA PRO A 30 -10.51 -1.52 6.04
C PRO A 30 -9.46 -2.30 6.84
N SER A 31 -8.84 -3.30 6.23
CA SER A 31 -7.80 -4.14 6.83
C SER A 31 -6.39 -3.60 6.65
N LEU A 32 -6.21 -2.46 5.98
CA LEU A 32 -4.89 -1.88 5.76
C LEU A 32 -4.31 -1.39 7.10
N ALA A 33 -3.16 -1.94 7.47
CA ALA A 33 -2.51 -1.66 8.75
C ALA A 33 -0.98 -1.76 8.62
N VAL A 34 -0.26 -1.28 9.63
CA VAL A 34 1.16 -1.62 9.79
C VAL A 34 1.29 -3.04 10.31
N ASP A 35 2.24 -3.81 9.79
CA ASP A 35 2.52 -5.14 10.30
C ASP A 35 3.10 -5.07 11.72
N ALA A 36 2.37 -5.63 12.67
CA ALA A 36 2.81 -5.73 14.06
C ALA A 36 3.63 -7.00 14.33
N ALA A 37 3.57 -8.01 13.46
CA ALA A 37 4.21 -9.29 13.68
C ALA A 37 5.73 -9.24 13.45
N SER A 38 6.18 -8.40 12.52
CA SER A 38 7.58 -8.29 12.10
C SER A 38 8.03 -6.81 12.07
N PRO A 39 8.10 -6.13 13.23
CA PRO A 39 8.35 -4.69 13.29
C PRO A 39 9.72 -4.29 12.73
N THR A 40 10.71 -5.18 12.77
CA THR A 40 12.04 -4.95 12.19
C THR A 40 12.03 -4.88 10.66
N LEU A 41 11.01 -5.45 10.02
CA LEU A 41 10.85 -5.45 8.56
C LEU A 41 10.07 -4.25 8.03
N LYS A 42 9.47 -3.43 8.91
CA LYS A 42 8.70 -2.22 8.57
C LYS A 42 7.64 -2.46 7.47
N LEU A 43 6.89 -3.56 7.58
CA LEU A 43 5.91 -3.95 6.56
C LEU A 43 4.57 -3.25 6.75
N VAL A 44 3.81 -3.15 5.66
CA VAL A 44 2.41 -2.74 5.65
C VAL A 44 1.56 -3.97 5.31
N GLU A 45 0.65 -4.34 6.19
CA GLU A 45 -0.32 -5.40 5.97
C GLU A 45 -1.46 -4.87 5.09
N LEU A 46 -1.66 -5.46 3.90
CA LEU A 46 -2.75 -5.09 2.99
C LEU A 46 -4.08 -5.77 3.39
N GLY A 47 -4.00 -6.87 4.13
CA GLY A 47 -5.13 -7.67 4.58
C GLY A 47 -5.92 -8.35 3.47
N ARG A 48 -7.18 -8.69 3.77
CA ARG A 48 -8.09 -9.35 2.83
C ARG A 48 -8.98 -8.33 2.16
N VAL A 49 -9.02 -8.39 0.84
CA VAL A 49 -9.84 -7.50 0.02
C VAL A 49 -10.93 -8.29 -0.70
N ARG A 50 -12.05 -7.63 -1.01
CA ARG A 50 -13.09 -8.23 -1.86
C ARG A 50 -12.55 -8.43 -3.27
N ALA A 51 -13.02 -9.47 -3.98
CA ALA A 51 -12.55 -9.79 -5.33
C ALA A 51 -12.80 -8.64 -6.33
N ASP A 52 -13.94 -7.95 -6.23
CA ASP A 52 -14.25 -6.77 -7.06
C ASP A 52 -13.27 -5.60 -6.83
N VAL A 53 -12.91 -5.36 -5.56
CA VAL A 53 -11.91 -4.35 -5.19
C VAL A 53 -10.51 -4.74 -5.68
N ALA A 54 -10.14 -6.02 -5.62
CA ALA A 54 -8.86 -6.51 -6.13
C ALA A 54 -8.72 -6.30 -7.65
N ALA A 55 -9.78 -6.59 -8.42
CA ALA A 55 -9.81 -6.35 -9.85
C ALA A 55 -9.64 -4.85 -10.17
N ARG A 56 -10.38 -4.00 -9.46
CA ARG A 56 -10.30 -2.55 -9.62
C ARG A 56 -8.92 -1.98 -9.24
N LEU A 57 -8.29 -2.53 -8.20
CA LEU A 57 -6.94 -2.17 -7.81
C LEU A 57 -5.94 -2.51 -8.92
N ALA A 58 -6.06 -3.70 -9.52
CA ALA A 58 -5.19 -4.12 -10.62
C ALA A 58 -5.30 -3.20 -11.84
N ASP A 59 -6.51 -2.74 -12.18
CA ASP A 59 -6.73 -1.79 -13.27
C ASP A 59 -6.06 -0.43 -12.99
N VAL A 60 -6.22 0.11 -11.78
CA VAL A 60 -5.59 1.37 -11.38
C VAL A 60 -4.05 1.27 -11.43
N LEU A 61 -3.49 0.18 -10.91
CA LEU A 61 -2.04 -0.05 -10.92
C LEU A 61 -1.49 -0.16 -12.34
N ARG A 62 -2.22 -0.80 -13.26
CA ARG A 62 -1.83 -0.86 -14.69
C ARG A 62 -1.84 0.51 -15.36
N GLN A 63 -2.78 1.39 -14.98
CA GLN A 63 -2.88 2.73 -15.54
C GLN A 63 -1.73 3.62 -15.07
N GLY A 64 -1.38 3.58 -13.77
CA GLY A 64 -0.27 4.36 -13.21
C GLY A 64 1.13 3.81 -13.49
N GLY A 65 1.27 2.53 -13.88
CA GLY A 65 2.57 1.91 -14.20
C GLY A 65 3.06 2.15 -15.63
N HIS A 66 2.32 2.93 -16.43
CA HIS A 66 2.63 3.26 -17.82
C HIS A 66 3.17 4.70 -17.99
N GLU A 67 3.55 5.36 -16.90
CA GLU A 67 4.09 6.73 -16.84
C GLU A 67 5.58 6.76 -16.47
#